data_AF-A0A7W1NSE3-F1
#
_entry.id   AF-A0A7W1NSE3-F1
#
_cell.length_a   1.000
_cell.length_b   1.000
_cell.length_c   1.000
_cell.angle_alpha   90.00
_cell.angle_beta   90.00
_cell.angle_gamma   90.00
#
_symmetry.space_group_name_H-M   'P 1'
#
loop_
_entity.id
_entity.type
_entity.pdbx_description
1 polymer ?
#
loop_
_entity_poly.entity_id
_entity_poly.type
_entity_poly.pdbx_seq_one_letter_code
_entity_poly.pdbx_strand_id
1 'polypeptide(L)'
;MVDTTASPKRKIFISYRRADNPDFVERIRDWFAWKYGRDSVFMDFDTIPPFTPFADFIRDKVRECDLLVAIIGTDWVKSLNDRIKNSDDEDYVRTEIRLALELKKPIAPICIKKAAIPNVRDLPLDLRAMLDYNSATLDSGRHFLDNIDMILQAVEHQLERLDAWKVMAMVQNVQFDVMTAIQHYQDAADHDQWTAALDWLSRIRRSGYAPDWYPLDDYEREAKEALRLQAAAEKYHFIRSMAERAIRKPSERTRVWSALESFWQTYPGYDPDDMATQFRPMLELEEDQEDYATLVFIPVEVEEAAPFDLALLDQLDAFDESAAEDVFSPDHMAALAADLDTDPRTISLTEAEQTGILDWQN
;
A
#
# COMPACT_ATOMS: atom_id res chain seq x y z
N MET A 1 6.43 45.10 6.15
CA MET A 1 7.19 44.75 7.36
C MET A 1 6.32 43.81 8.16
N VAL A 2 6.62 42.51 8.13
CA VAL A 2 5.96 41.54 9.02
C VAL A 2 6.63 41.73 10.39
N ASP A 3 5.83 42.02 11.40
CA ASP A 3 6.27 42.28 12.77
C ASP A 3 6.71 40.95 13.41
N THR A 4 7.99 40.60 13.28
CA THR A 4 8.56 39.34 13.77
C THR A 4 9.02 39.42 15.23
N THR A 5 8.41 40.26 16.08
CA THR A 5 8.77 40.35 17.51
C THR A 5 7.76 39.74 18.47
N ALA A 6 6.63 39.22 17.99
CA ALA A 6 5.70 38.48 18.84
C ALA A 6 6.13 37.02 18.95
N SER A 7 6.57 36.59 20.14
CA SER A 7 6.74 35.17 20.46
C SER A 7 5.49 34.39 20.08
N PRO A 8 5.60 33.18 19.49
CA PRO A 8 4.44 32.41 19.07
C PRO A 8 3.49 32.23 20.27
N LYS A 9 2.21 32.58 20.06
CA LYS A 9 1.18 32.44 21.10
C LYS A 9 1.02 30.96 21.45
N ARG A 10 1.56 30.55 22.60
CA ARG A 10 1.47 29.17 23.12
C ARG A 10 0.02 28.80 23.35
N LYS A 11 -0.38 27.58 23.04
CA LYS A 11 -1.68 27.02 23.42
C LYS A 11 -1.49 25.83 24.35
N ILE A 12 -1.93 25.95 25.59
CA ILE A 12 -1.81 24.93 26.62
C ILE A 12 -3.20 24.36 26.90
N PHE A 13 -3.32 23.03 26.90
CA PHE A 13 -4.54 22.34 27.29
C PHE A 13 -4.35 21.67 28.65
N ILE A 14 -5.17 21.99 29.64
CA ILE A 14 -5.12 21.40 30.98
C ILE A 14 -6.28 20.39 31.11
N SER A 15 -5.93 19.11 31.08
CA SER A 15 -6.84 17.99 31.32
C SER A 15 -6.81 17.62 32.80
N TYR A 16 -7.98 17.55 33.43
CA TYR A 16 -8.12 17.21 34.86
C TYR A 16 -9.44 16.52 35.14
N ARG A 17 -9.51 15.77 36.24
CA ARG A 17 -10.77 15.18 36.71
C ARG A 17 -11.40 16.11 37.75
N ARG A 18 -12.69 16.40 37.61
CA ARG A 18 -13.46 17.21 38.59
C ARG A 18 -13.45 16.62 40.01
N ALA A 19 -13.28 15.31 40.15
CA ALA A 19 -13.14 14.65 41.45
C ALA A 19 -11.81 14.98 42.15
N ASP A 20 -10.79 15.42 41.41
CA ASP A 20 -9.43 15.63 41.89
C ASP A 20 -9.15 17.10 42.20
N ASN A 21 -9.58 17.56 43.39
CA ASN A 21 -9.18 18.87 43.97
C ASN A 21 -9.38 20.09 43.03
N PRO A 22 -10.61 20.43 42.62
CA PRO A 22 -10.88 21.48 41.62
C PRO A 22 -10.23 22.82 41.97
N ASP A 23 -10.35 23.30 43.21
CA ASP A 23 -9.75 24.57 43.66
C ASP A 23 -8.22 24.62 43.47
N PHE A 24 -7.54 23.48 43.64
CA PHE A 24 -6.09 23.41 43.46
C PHE A 24 -5.73 23.43 41.98
N VAL A 25 -6.55 22.80 41.14
CA VAL A 25 -6.36 22.80 39.68
C VAL A 25 -6.64 24.17 39.08
N GLU A 26 -7.67 24.89 39.55
CA GLU A 26 -7.91 26.28 39.18
C GLU A 26 -6.72 27.18 39.55
N ARG A 27 -6.14 26.98 40.74
CA ARG A 27 -4.92 27.69 41.12
C ARG A 27 -3.78 27.40 40.14
N ILE A 28 -3.58 26.14 39.72
CA ILE A 28 -2.57 25.80 38.71
C ILE A 28 -2.86 26.53 37.39
N ARG A 29 -4.12 26.53 36.93
CA ARG A 29 -4.54 27.28 35.74
C ARG A 29 -4.17 28.75 35.83
N ASP A 30 -4.40 29.39 36.97
CA ASP A 30 -4.12 30.81 37.15
C ASP A 30 -2.62 31.12 36.96
N TRP A 31 -1.73 30.22 37.39
CA TRP A 31 -0.29 30.34 37.15
C TRP A 31 0.08 30.15 35.68
N PHE A 32 -0.51 29.15 35.01
CA PHE A 32 -0.33 28.98 33.57
C PHE A 32 -0.89 30.18 32.80
N ALA A 33 -2.05 30.70 33.17
CA ALA A 33 -2.71 31.84 32.53
C ALA A 33 -1.94 33.15 32.79
N TRP A 34 -1.33 33.30 33.96
CA TRP A 34 -0.42 34.41 34.25
C TRP A 34 0.80 34.40 33.31
N LYS A 35 1.37 33.22 33.04
CA LYS A 35 2.53 33.06 32.15
C LYS A 35 2.19 33.17 30.65
N TYR A 36 1.15 32.47 30.20
CA TYR A 36 0.84 32.28 28.78
C TYR A 36 -0.29 33.19 28.26
N GLY A 37 -1.00 33.86 29.16
CA GLY A 37 -2.23 34.58 28.87
C GLY A 37 -3.47 33.70 29.02
N ARG A 38 -4.60 34.30 29.42
CA ARG A 38 -5.86 33.58 29.68
C ARG A 38 -6.39 32.85 28.44
N ASP A 39 -6.37 33.50 27.29
CA ASP A 39 -6.87 32.93 26.03
C ASP A 39 -6.00 31.80 25.46
N SER A 40 -4.81 31.62 26.05
CA SER A 40 -3.82 30.63 25.65
C SER A 40 -3.93 29.33 26.46
N VAL A 41 -4.65 29.36 27.59
CA VAL A 41 -4.77 28.23 28.51
C VAL A 41 -6.21 27.76 28.51
N PHE A 42 -6.42 26.61 27.88
CA PHE A 42 -7.70 25.94 27.88
C PHE A 42 -7.73 24.95 29.04
N MET A 43 -8.78 25.01 29.83
CA MET A 43 -9.07 24.05 30.88
C MET A 43 -10.38 23.36 30.53
N ASP A 44 -10.37 22.03 30.62
CA ASP A 44 -11.51 21.16 30.31
C ASP A 44 -12.80 21.61 31.05
N PHE A 45 -13.95 21.21 30.51
CA PHE A 45 -15.33 21.31 31.02
C PHE A 45 -15.92 22.70 31.32
N ASP A 46 -15.14 23.67 31.77
CA ASP A 46 -15.66 24.96 32.27
C ASP A 46 -15.50 26.11 31.26
N THR A 47 -14.78 25.88 30.15
CA THR A 47 -14.48 26.91 29.13
C THR A 47 -15.30 26.75 27.84
N ILE A 48 -16.28 25.85 27.81
CA ILE A 48 -17.03 25.51 26.60
C ILE A 48 -18.21 26.47 26.41
N PRO A 49 -18.36 27.12 25.24
CA PRO A 49 -19.50 27.98 24.98
C PRO A 49 -20.83 27.20 25.04
N PRO A 50 -21.89 27.79 25.62
CA PRO A 50 -23.23 27.20 25.57
C PRO A 50 -23.63 26.82 24.14
N PHE A 51 -24.37 25.71 24.00
CA PHE A 51 -24.90 25.21 22.72
C PHE A 51 -23.85 24.64 21.74
N THR A 52 -22.61 24.42 22.18
CA THR A 52 -21.58 23.76 21.35
C THR A 52 -21.59 22.25 21.58
N PRO A 53 -21.45 21.41 20.53
CA PRO A 53 -21.19 19.99 20.68
C PRO A 53 -19.91 19.78 21.51
N PHE A 54 -20.10 19.29 22.74
CA PHE A 54 -19.05 19.20 23.76
C PHE A 54 -17.81 18.46 23.27
N ALA A 55 -18.01 17.25 22.73
CA ALA A 55 -16.93 16.36 22.35
C ALA A 55 -16.11 16.94 21.18
N ASP A 56 -16.76 17.58 20.21
CA ASP A 56 -16.06 18.14 19.04
C ASP A 56 -15.21 19.34 19.45
N PHE A 57 -15.74 20.22 20.31
CA PHE A 57 -15.00 21.38 20.82
C PHE A 57 -13.74 20.97 21.58
N ILE A 58 -13.84 19.98 22.48
CA ILE A 58 -12.69 19.48 23.23
C ILE A 58 -11.64 18.89 22.29
N ARG A 59 -12.04 18.06 21.31
CA ARG A 59 -11.11 17.48 20.34
C ARG A 59 -10.38 18.57 19.54
N ASP A 60 -11.08 19.62 19.14
CA ASP A 60 -10.47 20.74 18.42
C ASP A 60 -9.48 21.52 19.29
N LYS A 61 -9.79 21.73 20.58
CA LYS A 61 -8.82 22.35 21.52
C LYS A 61 -7.59 21.50 21.78
N VAL A 62 -7.72 20.17 21.85
CA VAL A 62 -6.56 19.26 21.92
C VAL A 62 -5.75 19.28 20.61
N ARG A 63 -6.40 19.39 19.44
CA ARG A 63 -5.70 19.54 18.15
C ARG A 63 -4.92 20.84 18.06
N GLU A 64 -5.52 21.93 18.52
CA GLU A 64 -4.94 23.26 18.50
C GLU A 64 -3.80 23.43 19.52
N CYS A 65 -3.76 22.67 20.62
CA CYS A 65 -2.76 22.89 21.66
C CYS A 65 -1.35 22.51 21.22
N ASP A 66 -0.36 23.23 21.73
CA ASP A 66 1.06 22.89 21.58
C ASP A 66 1.49 21.85 22.60
N LEU A 67 0.87 21.84 23.80
CA LEU A 67 1.17 20.91 24.88
C LEU A 67 -0.08 20.64 25.74
N LEU A 68 -0.24 19.37 26.14
CA LEU A 68 -1.27 18.93 27.07
C LEU A 68 -0.66 18.73 28.46
N VAL A 69 -1.25 19.36 29.47
CA VAL A 69 -0.95 19.17 30.88
C VAL A 69 -1.99 18.21 31.46
N ALA A 70 -1.55 17.03 31.92
CA ALA A 70 -2.42 16.04 32.54
C ALA A 70 -2.31 16.12 34.06
N ILE A 71 -3.34 16.65 34.72
CA ILE A 71 -3.37 16.74 36.18
C ILE A 71 -3.85 15.39 36.77
N ILE A 72 -2.99 14.80 37.60
CA ILE A 72 -3.22 13.49 38.22
C ILE A 72 -3.41 13.71 39.71
N GLY A 73 -4.64 13.59 40.18
CA GLY A 73 -4.97 13.58 41.60
C GLY A 73 -5.00 12.18 42.21
N THR A 74 -5.32 12.11 43.49
CA THR A 74 -5.31 10.88 44.28
C THR A 74 -6.34 9.86 43.82
N ASP A 75 -7.47 10.30 43.27
CA ASP A 75 -8.57 9.44 42.82
C ASP A 75 -8.56 9.22 41.30
N TRP A 76 -7.51 9.66 40.60
CA TRP A 76 -7.48 9.69 39.14
C TRP A 76 -7.61 8.30 38.52
N VAL A 77 -6.80 7.34 38.98
CA VAL A 77 -6.78 5.95 38.48
C VAL A 77 -8.07 5.22 38.86
N LYS A 78 -8.57 5.44 40.07
CA LYS A 78 -9.81 4.85 40.54
C LYS A 78 -10.98 5.33 39.68
N SER A 79 -11.08 6.63 39.44
CA SER A 79 -12.11 7.23 38.60
C SER A 79 -12.06 6.73 37.16
N LEU A 80 -10.86 6.60 36.58
CA LEU A 80 -10.66 6.01 35.26
C LEU A 80 -11.22 4.59 35.17
N ASN A 81 -10.86 3.74 36.14
CA ASN A 81 -11.28 2.34 36.15
C ASN A 81 -12.79 2.20 36.39
N ASP A 82 -13.37 3.02 37.26
CA ASP A 82 -14.80 3.02 37.52
C ASP A 82 -15.59 3.45 36.26
N ARG A 83 -15.12 4.47 35.53
CA ARG A 83 -15.71 4.90 34.24
C ARG A 83 -15.62 3.81 33.17
N ILE A 84 -14.46 3.17 33.03
CA ILE A 84 -14.26 2.08 32.06
C ILE A 84 -15.20 0.90 32.35
N LYS A 85 -15.37 0.53 33.62
CA LYS A 85 -16.27 -0.57 34.01
C LYS A 85 -17.74 -0.27 33.75
N ASN A 86 -18.13 0.99 33.90
CA ASN A 86 -19.53 1.38 33.85
C ASN A 86 -20.08 1.59 32.43
N SER A 87 -19.25 1.52 31.37
CA SER A 87 -19.51 1.51 29.91
C SER A 87 -20.51 2.52 29.30
N ASP A 88 -21.42 3.12 30.06
CA ASP A 88 -22.47 4.02 29.61
C ASP A 88 -22.00 5.48 29.54
N ASP A 89 -20.86 5.81 30.18
CA ASP A 89 -20.30 7.16 30.20
C ASP A 89 -18.91 7.21 29.54
N GLU A 90 -18.76 8.09 28.54
CA GLU A 90 -17.46 8.40 27.93
C GLU A 90 -16.54 9.11 28.95
N ASP A 91 -15.32 8.59 29.16
CA ASP A 91 -14.31 9.26 29.97
C ASP A 91 -13.56 10.29 29.13
N TYR A 92 -13.99 11.55 29.21
CA TYR A 92 -13.38 12.64 28.44
C TYR A 92 -11.89 12.84 28.72
N VAL A 93 -11.44 12.69 29.97
CA VAL A 93 -10.01 12.80 30.31
C VAL A 93 -9.21 11.71 29.58
N ARG A 94 -9.75 10.48 29.51
CA ARG A 94 -9.14 9.42 28.69
C ARG A 94 -9.15 9.79 27.20
N THR A 95 -10.26 10.29 26.67
CA THR A 95 -10.39 10.68 25.26
C THR A 95 -9.41 11.79 24.87
N GLU A 96 -9.23 12.80 25.71
CA GLU A 96 -8.29 13.91 25.52
C GLU A 96 -6.84 13.44 25.48
N ILE A 97 -6.43 12.68 26.50
CA ILE A 97 -5.06 12.17 26.61
C ILE A 97 -4.76 11.21 25.45
N ARG A 98 -5.70 10.32 25.12
CA ARG A 98 -5.59 9.43 23.96
C ARG A 98 -5.40 10.24 22.67
N LEU A 99 -6.23 11.26 22.44
CA LEU A 99 -6.14 12.09 21.24
C LEU A 99 -4.80 12.85 21.18
N ALA A 100 -4.33 13.38 22.31
CA ALA A 100 -3.02 14.03 22.38
C ALA A 100 -1.88 13.06 22.03
N LEU A 101 -1.93 11.83 22.54
CA LEU A 101 -0.97 10.77 22.19
C LEU A 101 -1.02 10.41 20.70
N GLU A 102 -2.22 10.23 20.13
CA GLU A 102 -2.43 9.94 18.70
C GLU A 102 -1.84 11.05 17.81
N LEU A 103 -2.03 12.31 18.21
CA LEU A 103 -1.49 13.49 17.52
C LEU A 103 -0.02 13.79 17.86
N LYS A 104 0.62 12.93 18.65
CA LYS A 104 2.01 13.10 19.13
C LYS A 104 2.25 14.47 19.78
N LYS A 105 1.24 15.00 20.47
CA LYS A 105 1.38 16.20 21.29
C LYS A 105 2.20 15.84 22.53
N PRO A 106 3.13 16.70 22.96
CA PRO A 106 3.83 16.49 24.21
C PRO A 106 2.83 16.52 25.37
N ILE A 107 3.04 15.63 26.34
CA ILE A 107 2.23 15.56 27.55
C ILE A 107 3.10 15.89 28.76
N ALA A 108 2.58 16.73 29.65
CA ALA A 108 3.20 17.04 30.94
C ALA A 108 2.31 16.48 32.07
N PRO A 109 2.58 15.26 32.56
CA PRO A 109 1.88 14.73 33.72
C PRO A 109 2.27 15.48 34.98
N ILE A 110 1.31 15.96 35.76
CA ILE A 110 1.52 16.63 37.05
C ILE A 110 0.72 15.92 38.12
N CYS A 111 1.42 15.24 39.03
CA CYS A 111 0.84 14.62 40.20
C CYS A 111 0.63 15.67 41.29
N ILE A 112 -0.61 15.83 41.75
CA ILE A 112 -0.97 16.84 42.75
C ILE A 112 -1.28 16.23 44.11
N LYS A 113 -1.07 16.98 45.20
CA LYS A 113 -1.53 16.60 46.55
C LYS A 113 -1.06 15.20 46.98
N LYS A 114 0.21 14.88 46.73
CA LYS A 114 0.84 13.57 46.98
C LYS A 114 0.22 12.41 46.22
N ALA A 115 -0.47 12.67 45.10
CA ALA A 115 -0.89 11.62 44.19
C ALA A 115 0.32 10.80 43.71
N ALA A 116 0.14 9.50 43.65
CA ALA A 116 1.14 8.59 43.10
C ALA A 116 1.09 8.63 41.57
N ILE A 117 2.26 8.42 40.94
CA ILE A 117 2.34 8.19 39.50
C ILE A 117 1.57 6.89 39.18
N PRO A 118 0.66 6.88 38.19
CA PRO A 118 -0.08 5.68 37.83
C PRO A 118 0.84 4.53 37.41
N ASN A 119 0.50 3.30 37.78
CA ASN A 119 1.22 2.12 37.29
C ASN A 119 0.74 1.74 35.88
N VAL A 120 1.65 1.21 35.05
CA VAL A 120 1.33 0.69 33.70
C VAL A 120 0.17 -0.31 33.72
N ARG A 121 0.06 -1.11 34.78
CA ARG A 121 -0.99 -2.13 34.96
C ARG A 121 -2.37 -1.54 35.23
N ASP A 122 -2.42 -0.35 35.80
CA ASP A 122 -3.67 0.32 36.17
C ASP A 122 -4.19 1.22 35.05
N LEU A 123 -3.47 1.30 33.92
CA LEU A 123 -3.83 2.07 32.75
C LEU A 123 -4.28 1.19 31.58
N PRO A 124 -5.32 1.61 30.84
CA PRO A 124 -5.68 1.00 29.57
C PRO A 124 -4.55 1.21 28.53
N LEU A 125 -4.48 0.31 27.55
CA LEU A 125 -3.37 0.25 26.58
C LEU A 125 -3.12 1.58 25.85
N ASP A 126 -4.20 2.29 25.53
CA ASP A 126 -4.20 3.58 24.82
C ASP A 126 -3.62 4.74 25.62
N LEU A 127 -3.52 4.63 26.96
CA LEU A 127 -2.93 5.67 27.82
C LEU A 127 -1.52 5.34 28.30
N ARG A 128 -1.02 4.13 28.08
CA ARG A 128 0.29 3.70 28.64
C ARG A 128 1.46 4.55 28.15
N ALA A 129 1.40 5.06 26.92
CA ALA A 129 2.42 5.96 26.37
C ALA A 129 2.53 7.31 27.13
N MET A 130 1.54 7.68 27.95
CA MET A 130 1.65 8.83 28.86
C MET A 130 2.75 8.62 29.91
N LEU A 131 3.05 7.37 30.28
CA LEU A 131 4.08 7.04 31.27
C LEU A 131 5.51 7.17 30.74
N ASP A 132 5.67 7.36 29.43
CA ASP A 132 6.97 7.68 28.82
C ASP A 132 7.38 9.15 29.08
N TYR A 133 6.46 9.98 29.57
CA TYR A 133 6.71 11.36 29.97
C TYR A 133 7.06 11.45 31.45
N ASN A 134 8.13 12.19 31.77
CA ASN A 134 8.50 12.47 33.15
C ASN A 134 7.39 13.26 33.86
N SER A 135 6.95 12.74 35.00
CA SER A 135 5.91 13.37 35.82
C SER A 135 6.50 14.40 36.78
N ALA A 136 5.88 15.58 36.88
CA ALA A 136 6.17 16.54 37.93
C ALA A 136 5.28 16.31 39.15
N THR A 137 5.70 16.77 40.33
CA THR A 137 4.90 16.72 41.55
C THR A 137 4.63 18.13 42.07
N LEU A 138 3.39 18.40 42.45
CA LEU A 138 2.98 19.70 42.97
C LEU A 138 2.08 19.57 44.19
N ASP A 139 2.59 20.02 45.33
CA ASP A 139 1.90 19.96 46.61
C ASP A 139 1.53 21.36 47.10
N SER A 140 0.44 21.42 47.87
CA SER A 140 0.15 22.61 48.66
C SER A 140 1.15 22.74 49.81
N GLY A 141 1.67 23.95 50.04
CA GLY A 141 2.53 24.23 51.18
C GLY A 141 3.63 25.21 50.83
N ARG A 142 4.69 25.19 51.63
CA ARG A 142 5.81 26.14 51.56
C ARG A 142 6.50 26.15 50.20
N HIS A 143 6.63 24.99 49.55
CA HIS A 143 7.36 24.83 48.28
C HIS A 143 6.48 24.99 47.04
N PHE A 144 5.20 25.38 47.20
CA PHE A 144 4.29 25.48 46.06
C PHE A 144 4.83 26.43 44.98
N LEU A 145 5.33 27.61 45.37
CA LEU A 145 5.81 28.64 44.43
C LEU A 145 7.04 28.16 43.66
N ASP A 146 8.03 27.61 44.36
CA ASP A 146 9.26 27.09 43.73
C ASP A 146 8.93 25.96 42.75
N ASN A 147 8.02 25.04 43.14
CA ASN A 147 7.66 23.89 42.31
C ASN A 147 6.84 24.30 41.09
N ILE A 148 5.87 25.22 41.22
CA ILE A 148 5.08 25.68 40.06
C ILE A 148 5.95 26.45 39.08
N ASP A 149 6.88 27.29 39.55
CA ASP A 149 7.82 28.01 38.69
C ASP A 149 8.74 27.05 37.93
N MET A 150 9.26 26.02 38.61
CA MET A 150 10.05 24.96 37.98
C MET A 150 9.25 24.22 36.91
N ILE A 151 7.98 23.88 37.18
CA ILE A 151 7.09 23.24 36.20
C ILE A 151 6.88 24.15 34.99
N LEU A 152 6.58 25.43 35.20
CA LEU A 152 6.37 26.39 34.13
C LEU A 152 7.63 26.58 33.27
N GLN A 153 8.83 26.53 33.87
CA GLN A 153 10.09 26.56 33.14
C GLN A 153 10.31 25.28 32.32
N ALA A 154 10.02 24.11 32.90
CA ALA A 154 10.14 22.84 32.20
C ALA A 154 9.18 22.77 30.99
N VAL A 155 7.94 23.25 31.15
CA VAL A 155 6.97 23.36 30.05
C VAL A 155 7.48 24.30 28.95
N GLU A 156 8.01 25.47 29.31
CA GLU A 156 8.58 26.39 28.32
C GLU A 156 9.71 25.75 27.53
N HIS A 157 10.63 25.08 28.22
CA HIS A 157 11.75 24.43 27.58
C HIS A 157 11.32 23.33 26.61
N GLN A 158 10.25 22.59 26.93
CA GLN A 158 9.67 21.62 25.98
C GLN A 158 9.07 22.30 24.75
N LEU A 159 8.36 23.42 24.94
CA LEU A 159 7.79 24.19 23.82
C LEU A 159 8.88 24.77 22.91
N GLU A 160 9.95 25.34 23.48
CA GLU A 160 11.11 25.84 22.73
C GLU A 160 11.80 24.73 21.93
N ARG A 161 11.95 23.54 22.51
CA ARG A 161 12.50 22.37 21.80
C ARG A 161 11.63 21.97 20.61
N LEU A 162 10.31 22.03 20.74
CA LEU A 162 9.39 21.74 19.64
C LEU A 162 9.47 22.78 18.54
N ASP A 163 9.62 24.06 18.89
CA ASP A 163 9.84 25.11 17.89
C ASP A 163 11.16 24.89 17.16
N ALA A 164 12.24 24.61 17.87
CA ALA A 164 13.54 24.32 17.26
C ALA A 164 13.46 23.10 16.33
N TRP A 165 12.74 22.06 16.74
CA TRP A 165 12.46 20.90 15.88
C TRP A 165 11.64 21.28 14.64
N LYS A 166 10.55 22.04 14.79
CA LYS A 166 9.72 22.50 13.67
C LYS A 166 10.53 23.35 12.69
N VAL A 167 11.37 24.25 13.19
CA VAL A 167 12.28 25.06 12.36
C VAL A 167 13.30 24.18 11.67
N MET A 168 13.92 23.22 12.35
CA MET A 168 14.87 22.28 11.73
C MET A 168 14.19 21.44 10.64
N ALA A 169 13.02 20.87 10.92
CA ALA A 169 12.22 20.13 9.95
C ALA A 169 11.79 20.99 8.77
N MET A 170 11.43 22.27 9.02
CA MET A 170 11.11 23.23 7.98
C MET A 170 12.35 23.57 7.14
N VAL A 171 13.52 23.78 7.73
CA VAL A 171 14.77 24.03 6.98
C VAL A 171 15.16 22.81 6.14
N GLN A 172 15.02 21.60 6.66
CA GLN A 172 15.20 20.36 5.89
C GLN A 172 14.19 20.23 4.75
N ASN A 173 12.93 20.61 4.97
CA ASN A 173 11.89 20.60 3.94
C ASN A 173 12.01 21.77 2.94
N VAL A 174 12.57 22.92 3.32
CA VAL A 174 12.81 24.06 2.42
C VAL A 174 13.99 23.79 1.48
N GLN A 175 14.93 22.91 1.86
CA GLN A 175 15.89 22.34 0.90
C GLN A 175 15.25 21.38 -0.11
N PHE A 176 14.07 20.85 0.18
CA PHE A 176 13.34 19.97 -0.73
C PHE A 176 12.52 20.81 -1.71
N ASP A 177 13.16 21.19 -2.81
CA ASP A 177 12.47 21.80 -3.94
C ASP A 177 11.60 20.73 -4.64
N VAL A 178 10.27 20.84 -4.44
CA VAL A 178 9.28 19.93 -5.01
C VAL A 178 9.35 19.90 -6.54
N MET A 179 9.66 21.02 -7.19
CA MET A 179 9.75 21.07 -8.65
C MET A 179 10.97 20.29 -9.14
N THR A 180 12.12 20.44 -8.49
CA THR A 180 13.32 19.62 -8.75
C THR A 180 13.07 18.14 -8.45
N ALA A 181 12.31 17.81 -7.41
CA ALA A 181 11.96 16.43 -7.10
C ALA A 181 11.02 15.80 -8.15
N ILE A 182 10.08 16.58 -8.70
CA ILE A 182 9.24 16.14 -9.84
C ILE A 182 10.12 15.87 -11.05
N GLN A 183 11.09 16.75 -11.35
CA GLN A 183 12.04 16.52 -12.44
C GLN A 183 12.85 15.23 -12.23
N HIS A 184 13.36 14.99 -11.03
CA HIS A 184 14.07 13.75 -10.72
C HIS A 184 13.20 12.49 -10.81
N TYR A 185 11.91 12.60 -10.47
CA TYR A 185 10.96 11.52 -10.72
C TYR A 185 10.79 11.26 -12.23
N GLN A 186 10.58 12.31 -13.03
CA GLN A 186 10.44 12.20 -14.48
C GLN A 186 11.68 11.59 -15.12
N ASP A 187 12.87 12.10 -14.78
CA ASP A 187 14.14 11.55 -15.25
C ASP A 187 14.29 10.07 -14.86
N ALA A 188 13.89 9.67 -13.65
CA ALA A 188 13.96 8.26 -13.22
C ALA A 188 12.95 7.37 -13.97
N ALA A 189 11.74 7.87 -14.22
CA ALA A 189 10.71 7.14 -14.98
C ALA A 189 11.12 6.96 -16.45
N ASP A 190 11.69 7.99 -17.07
CA ASP A 190 12.16 7.97 -18.47
C ASP A 190 13.30 6.95 -18.69
N HIS A 191 14.01 6.55 -17.63
CA HIS A 191 15.11 5.58 -17.66
C HIS A 191 14.75 4.21 -17.03
N ASP A 192 13.45 3.90 -16.86
CA ASP A 192 12.96 2.67 -16.23
C ASP A 192 13.49 2.41 -14.80
N GLN A 193 13.89 3.46 -14.08
CA GLN A 193 14.40 3.39 -12.70
C GLN A 193 13.25 3.50 -11.69
N TRP A 194 12.30 2.57 -11.77
CA TRP A 194 11.02 2.63 -11.04
C TRP A 194 11.16 2.64 -9.50
N THR A 195 12.21 2.02 -8.96
CA THR A 195 12.51 2.08 -7.50
C THR A 195 12.93 3.47 -7.05
N ALA A 196 13.76 4.16 -7.85
CA ALA A 196 14.18 5.54 -7.58
C ALA A 196 13.00 6.51 -7.80
N ALA A 197 12.19 6.28 -8.83
CA ALA A 197 10.98 7.05 -9.10
C ALA A 197 10.00 7.00 -7.90
N LEU A 198 9.77 5.81 -7.32
CA LEU A 198 8.92 5.64 -6.14
C LEU A 198 9.48 6.32 -4.88
N ASP A 199 10.80 6.35 -4.71
CA ASP A 199 11.42 7.08 -3.60
C ASP A 199 11.19 8.59 -3.73
N TRP A 200 11.34 9.15 -4.94
CA TRP A 200 11.05 10.56 -5.21
C TRP A 200 9.58 10.90 -4.96
N LEU A 201 8.62 10.11 -5.45
CA LEU A 201 7.19 10.30 -5.16
C LEU A 201 6.91 10.25 -3.64
N SER A 202 7.55 9.32 -2.92
CA SER A 202 7.43 9.20 -1.47
C SER A 202 8.01 10.42 -0.72
N ARG A 203 9.08 11.03 -1.25
CA ARG A 203 9.64 12.29 -0.70
C ARG A 203 8.70 13.47 -0.98
N ILE A 204 8.16 13.58 -2.19
CA ILE A 204 7.17 14.60 -2.56
C ILE A 204 5.95 14.50 -1.64
N ARG A 205 5.40 13.31 -1.41
CA ARG A 205 4.29 13.10 -0.47
C ARG A 205 4.59 13.59 0.94
N ARG A 206 5.76 13.18 1.48
CA ARG A 206 6.17 13.53 2.84
C ARG A 206 6.44 15.02 3.02
N SER A 207 6.78 15.74 1.95
CA SER A 207 6.97 17.19 2.00
C SER A 207 5.69 17.94 2.39
N GLY A 208 4.51 17.41 2.05
CA GLY A 208 3.22 18.07 2.25
C GLY A 208 2.96 19.27 1.32
N TYR A 209 3.85 19.53 0.36
CA TYR A 209 3.79 20.64 -0.60
C TYR A 209 3.59 20.17 -2.05
N ALA A 210 3.01 18.98 -2.26
CA ALA A 210 2.70 18.50 -3.60
C ALA A 210 1.69 19.46 -4.27
N PRO A 211 1.92 19.91 -5.52
CA PRO A 211 0.98 20.79 -6.20
C PRO A 211 -0.36 20.11 -6.45
N ASP A 212 -1.48 20.82 -6.29
CA ASP A 212 -2.84 20.27 -6.48
C ASP A 212 -3.07 19.70 -7.89
N TRP A 213 -2.34 20.22 -8.89
CA TRP A 213 -2.41 19.77 -10.27
C TRP A 213 -1.55 18.52 -10.56
N TYR A 214 -0.79 18.03 -9.58
CA TYR A 214 0.10 16.88 -9.75
C TYR A 214 -0.54 15.62 -9.13
N PRO A 215 -1.15 14.72 -9.93
CA PRO A 215 -1.89 13.56 -9.43
C PRO A 215 -0.96 12.47 -8.89
N LEU A 216 -0.45 12.69 -7.68
CA LEU A 216 0.57 11.84 -7.05
C LEU A 216 0.14 10.37 -6.92
N ASP A 217 -1.14 10.12 -6.62
CA ASP A 217 -1.68 8.77 -6.47
C ASP A 217 -1.67 7.98 -7.78
N ASP A 218 -1.94 8.64 -8.90
CA ASP A 218 -1.94 8.01 -10.22
C ASP A 218 -0.52 7.64 -10.64
N TYR A 219 0.44 8.55 -10.46
CA TYR A 219 1.86 8.29 -10.74
C TYR A 219 2.44 7.18 -9.85
N GLU A 220 2.05 7.13 -8.58
CA GLU A 220 2.49 6.03 -7.71
C GLU A 220 1.92 4.68 -8.13
N ARG A 221 0.67 4.64 -8.59
CA ARG A 221 0.04 3.42 -9.08
C ARG A 221 0.76 2.94 -10.34
N GLU A 222 0.98 3.83 -11.29
CA GLU A 222 1.69 3.56 -12.54
C GLU A 222 3.11 3.04 -12.29
N ALA A 223 3.89 3.74 -11.45
CA ALA A 223 5.26 3.31 -11.14
C ALA A 223 5.33 1.96 -10.41
N LYS A 224 4.35 1.64 -9.54
CA LYS A 224 4.25 0.31 -8.89
C LYS A 224 3.91 -0.78 -9.91
N GLU A 225 3.03 -0.49 -10.86
CA GLU A 225 2.66 -1.43 -11.91
C GLU A 225 3.82 -1.68 -12.87
N ALA A 226 4.53 -0.63 -13.30
CA ALA A 226 5.73 -0.75 -14.12
C ALA A 226 6.83 -1.58 -13.42
N LEU A 227 7.09 -1.33 -12.13
CA LEU A 227 8.02 -2.14 -11.34
C LEU A 227 7.57 -3.60 -11.24
N ARG A 228 6.26 -3.86 -11.09
CA ARG A 228 5.69 -5.22 -11.08
C ARG A 228 5.91 -5.91 -12.43
N LEU A 229 5.68 -5.23 -13.55
CA LEU A 229 5.87 -5.75 -14.90
C LEU A 229 7.35 -6.01 -15.20
N GLN A 230 8.25 -5.13 -14.78
CA GLN A 230 9.70 -5.33 -14.90
C GLN A 230 10.15 -6.59 -14.14
N ALA A 231 9.72 -6.75 -12.89
CA ALA A 231 10.00 -7.95 -12.11
C ALA A 231 9.39 -9.21 -12.71
N ALA A 232 8.23 -9.10 -13.37
CA ALA A 232 7.62 -10.20 -14.12
C ALA A 232 8.47 -10.57 -15.33
N ALA A 233 8.89 -9.58 -16.13
CA ALA A 233 9.72 -9.77 -17.32
C ALA A 233 11.06 -10.45 -17.01
N GLU A 234 11.75 -10.01 -15.95
CA GLU A 234 13.03 -10.62 -15.51
C GLU A 234 12.86 -12.10 -15.14
N LYS A 235 11.82 -12.43 -14.38
CA LYS A 235 11.53 -13.82 -13.99
C LYS A 235 11.08 -14.66 -15.19
N TYR A 236 10.27 -14.07 -16.06
CA TYR A 236 9.74 -14.72 -17.25
C TYR A 236 10.85 -15.05 -18.27
N HIS A 237 11.86 -14.19 -18.41
CA HIS A 237 13.03 -14.44 -19.26
C HIS A 237 13.71 -15.77 -18.94
N PHE A 238 13.81 -16.16 -17.66
CA PHE A 238 14.36 -17.44 -17.26
C PHE A 238 13.49 -18.62 -17.75
N ILE A 239 12.16 -18.49 -17.60
CA ILE A 239 11.20 -19.51 -18.05
C ILE A 239 11.25 -19.64 -19.57
N ARG A 240 11.32 -18.53 -20.31
CA ARG A 240 11.50 -18.52 -21.76
C ARG A 240 12.76 -19.29 -22.19
N SER A 241 13.89 -19.10 -21.50
CA SER A 241 15.12 -19.85 -21.77
C SER A 241 14.99 -21.37 -21.49
N MET A 242 14.10 -21.77 -20.58
CA MET A 242 13.78 -23.18 -20.34
C MET A 242 12.85 -23.72 -21.43
N ALA A 243 11.85 -22.94 -21.83
CA ALA A 243 10.91 -23.27 -22.90
C ALA A 243 11.64 -23.53 -24.23
N GLU A 244 12.58 -22.67 -24.62
CA GLU A 244 13.39 -22.82 -25.83
C GLU A 244 14.20 -24.14 -25.85
N ARG A 245 14.67 -24.59 -24.68
CA ARG A 245 15.38 -25.87 -24.53
C ARG A 245 14.41 -27.06 -24.58
N ALA A 246 13.24 -26.93 -23.98
CA ALA A 246 12.21 -27.96 -23.94
C ALA A 246 11.59 -28.25 -25.32
N ILE A 247 11.61 -27.31 -26.26
CA ILE A 247 11.23 -27.57 -27.67
C ILE A 247 12.10 -28.68 -28.28
N ARG A 248 13.38 -28.78 -27.87
CA ARG A 248 14.33 -29.78 -28.38
C ARG A 248 14.31 -31.09 -27.59
N LYS A 249 13.68 -31.13 -26.40
CA LYS A 249 13.66 -32.28 -25.49
C LYS A 249 12.27 -32.44 -24.84
N PRO A 250 11.46 -33.42 -25.28
CA PRO A 250 10.10 -33.63 -24.77
C PRO A 250 10.02 -33.82 -23.25
N SER A 251 11.05 -34.41 -22.61
CA SER A 251 11.09 -34.65 -21.16
C SER A 251 11.18 -33.39 -20.29
N GLU A 252 11.50 -32.22 -20.87
CA GLU A 252 11.59 -30.96 -20.13
C GLU A 252 10.27 -30.15 -20.18
N ARG A 253 9.30 -30.53 -21.03
CA ARG A 253 8.03 -29.79 -21.21
C ARG A 253 7.20 -29.73 -19.92
N THR A 254 7.10 -30.83 -19.17
CA THR A 254 6.35 -30.88 -17.91
C THR A 254 6.95 -29.94 -16.85
N ARG A 255 8.27 -29.78 -16.83
CA ARG A 255 8.96 -28.86 -15.91
C ARG A 255 8.72 -27.40 -16.26
N VAL A 256 8.71 -27.08 -17.56
CA VAL A 256 8.39 -25.74 -18.06
C VAL A 256 6.94 -25.38 -17.74
N TRP A 257 6.00 -26.30 -17.96
CA TRP A 257 4.59 -26.09 -17.62
C TRP A 257 4.38 -25.80 -16.13
N SER A 258 4.96 -26.61 -15.25
CA SER A 258 4.88 -26.37 -13.80
C SER A 258 5.49 -25.02 -13.38
N ALA A 259 6.57 -24.59 -14.03
CA ALA A 259 7.17 -23.28 -13.80
C ALA A 259 6.26 -22.12 -14.28
N LEU A 260 5.59 -22.28 -15.42
CA LEU A 260 4.63 -21.30 -15.95
C LEU A 260 3.39 -21.17 -15.04
N GLU A 261 2.82 -22.28 -14.56
CA GLU A 261 1.69 -22.24 -13.61
C GLU A 261 2.05 -21.47 -12.33
N SER A 262 3.21 -21.76 -11.75
CA SER A 262 3.72 -21.06 -10.56
C SER A 262 3.94 -19.56 -10.83
N PHE A 263 4.44 -19.21 -12.03
CA PHE A 263 4.62 -17.84 -12.45
C PHE A 263 3.28 -17.09 -12.57
N TRP A 264 2.28 -17.67 -13.23
CA TRP A 264 0.96 -17.04 -13.42
C TRP A 264 0.16 -16.90 -12.12
N GLN A 265 0.39 -17.76 -11.11
CA GLN A 265 -0.17 -17.53 -9.77
C GLN A 265 0.33 -16.22 -9.16
N THR A 266 1.56 -15.83 -9.45
CA THR A 266 2.17 -14.59 -8.93
C THR A 266 1.88 -13.38 -9.83
N TYR A 267 1.86 -13.59 -11.15
CA TYR A 267 1.62 -12.58 -12.18
C TYR A 267 0.48 -13.01 -13.12
N PRO A 268 -0.78 -12.89 -12.68
CA PRO A 268 -1.93 -13.29 -13.49
C PRO A 268 -1.97 -12.50 -14.80
N GLY A 269 -2.23 -13.19 -15.91
CA GLY A 269 -2.41 -12.58 -17.24
C GLY A 269 -1.12 -12.13 -17.95
N TYR A 270 0.06 -12.37 -17.38
CA TYR A 270 1.33 -12.07 -18.05
C TYR A 270 1.81 -13.26 -18.89
N ASP A 271 1.47 -13.26 -20.18
CA ASP A 271 1.94 -14.26 -21.17
C ASP A 271 2.23 -13.60 -22.53
N PRO A 272 3.38 -12.92 -22.69
CA PRO A 272 3.70 -12.20 -23.92
C PRO A 272 4.04 -13.10 -25.11
N ASP A 273 4.39 -14.37 -24.88
CA ASP A 273 4.80 -15.31 -25.95
C ASP A 273 3.74 -16.41 -26.21
N ASP A 274 2.54 -16.32 -25.63
CA ASP A 274 1.46 -17.34 -25.72
C ASP A 274 1.94 -18.75 -25.33
N MET A 275 2.74 -18.82 -24.26
CA MET A 275 3.29 -20.08 -23.75
C MET A 275 2.22 -21.02 -23.20
N ALA A 276 1.07 -20.47 -22.76
CA ALA A 276 -0.08 -21.23 -22.32
C ALA A 276 -0.59 -22.18 -23.41
N THR A 277 -0.60 -21.73 -24.67
CA THR A 277 -1.06 -22.54 -25.80
C THR A 277 0.03 -23.51 -26.28
N GLN A 278 1.31 -23.12 -26.21
CA GLN A 278 2.44 -23.91 -26.73
C GLN A 278 2.87 -25.08 -25.83
N PHE A 279 2.77 -24.93 -24.51
CA PHE A 279 3.27 -25.91 -23.55
C PHE A 279 2.17 -26.62 -22.76
N ARG A 280 0.90 -26.37 -23.10
CA ARG A 280 -0.23 -27.05 -22.48
C ARG A 280 0.00 -28.56 -22.50
N PRO A 281 -0.05 -29.25 -21.35
CA PRO A 281 0.05 -30.70 -21.35
C PRO A 281 -1.12 -31.25 -22.16
N MET A 282 -0.81 -31.99 -23.23
CA MET A 282 -1.76 -32.95 -23.77
C MET A 282 -2.03 -33.93 -22.63
N LEU A 283 -3.29 -34.12 -22.28
CA LEU A 283 -3.69 -35.21 -21.41
C LEU A 283 -3.18 -36.50 -22.06
N GLU A 284 -2.08 -37.04 -21.56
CA GLU A 284 -1.69 -38.42 -21.83
C GLU A 284 -2.84 -39.28 -21.29
N LEU A 285 -3.62 -39.86 -22.19
CA LEU A 285 -4.42 -41.03 -21.85
C LEU A 285 -3.43 -42.04 -21.27
N GLU A 286 -3.63 -42.38 -20.00
CA GLU A 286 -2.88 -43.40 -19.29
C GLU A 286 -2.81 -44.65 -20.18
N GLU A 287 -1.59 -45.01 -20.61
CA GLU A 287 -1.28 -46.36 -21.05
C GLU A 287 -1.46 -47.28 -19.84
N ASP A 288 -2.69 -47.71 -19.58
CA ASP A 288 -3.00 -48.89 -18.78
C ASP A 288 -4.49 -49.25 -18.95
N GLN A 289 -4.78 -50.27 -19.77
CA GLN A 289 -5.57 -51.46 -19.41
C GLN A 289 -6.09 -52.20 -20.65
N GLU A 290 -5.46 -53.34 -20.96
CA GLU A 290 -6.23 -54.53 -21.33
C GLU A 290 -7.16 -54.86 -20.15
N ASP A 291 -8.47 -54.58 -20.27
CA ASP A 291 -9.53 -55.60 -20.19
C ASP A 291 -10.92 -54.97 -20.00
N TYR A 292 -11.78 -55.39 -20.92
CA TYR A 292 -13.24 -55.38 -21.00
C TYR A 292 -14.13 -54.75 -19.89
N ALA A 293 -15.02 -53.91 -20.42
CA ALA A 293 -16.47 -53.88 -20.19
C ALA A 293 -16.99 -53.09 -18.97
N THR A 294 -17.70 -51.98 -19.25
CA THR A 294 -19.16 -51.99 -19.48
C THR A 294 -19.64 -50.54 -19.60
N LEU A 295 -20.16 -50.18 -20.78
CA LEU A 295 -20.92 -48.95 -21.01
C LEU A 295 -22.30 -49.07 -20.34
N VAL A 296 -22.64 -48.13 -19.45
CA VAL A 296 -24.03 -47.74 -19.18
C VAL A 296 -24.11 -46.22 -19.12
N PHE A 297 -24.77 -45.66 -20.14
CA PHE A 297 -25.17 -44.26 -20.34
C PHE A 297 -26.15 -43.75 -19.28
N ILE A 298 -26.17 -42.42 -18.98
CA ILE A 298 -27.31 -41.48 -19.11
C ILE A 298 -26.77 -40.00 -19.17
N PRO A 299 -27.51 -38.97 -19.62
CA PRO A 299 -27.53 -38.43 -20.98
C PRO A 299 -27.04 -36.96 -21.08
N VAL A 300 -26.69 -36.50 -22.28
CA VAL A 300 -26.70 -35.07 -22.61
C VAL A 300 -27.65 -34.89 -23.80
N GLU A 301 -28.71 -34.11 -23.59
CA GLU A 301 -29.58 -33.64 -24.67
C GLU A 301 -28.75 -32.76 -25.61
N VAL A 302 -28.67 -33.15 -26.88
CA VAL A 302 -28.10 -32.35 -27.96
C VAL A 302 -29.21 -32.08 -28.96
N GLU A 303 -29.42 -30.79 -29.22
CA GLU A 303 -30.32 -30.27 -30.25
C GLU A 303 -29.95 -30.78 -31.66
N GLU A 304 -30.99 -30.88 -32.47
CA GLU A 304 -31.08 -31.53 -33.77
C GLU A 304 -30.03 -31.09 -34.82
N ALA A 305 -29.51 -32.06 -35.58
CA ALA A 305 -28.87 -31.85 -36.88
C ALA A 305 -29.44 -32.83 -37.93
N ALA A 306 -29.59 -32.31 -39.16
CA ALA A 306 -30.36 -32.78 -40.32
C ALA A 306 -30.01 -34.19 -40.89
N PRO A 307 -30.89 -34.80 -41.72
CA PRO A 307 -30.72 -36.16 -42.23
C PRO A 307 -29.67 -36.28 -43.34
N PHE A 308 -28.86 -37.34 -43.26
CA PHE A 308 -27.80 -37.71 -44.21
C PHE A 308 -28.40 -38.48 -45.41
N ASP A 309 -27.99 -38.12 -46.62
CA ASP A 309 -28.42 -38.72 -47.89
C ASP A 309 -27.60 -40.00 -48.19
N LEU A 310 -28.27 -41.13 -48.32
CA LEU A 310 -27.67 -42.45 -48.55
C LEU A 310 -27.18 -42.65 -49.99
N ALA A 311 -27.42 -41.71 -50.90
CA ALA A 311 -26.98 -41.79 -52.30
C ALA A 311 -25.44 -41.83 -52.48
N LEU A 312 -24.66 -41.43 -51.47
CA LEU A 312 -23.19 -41.44 -51.54
C LEU A 312 -22.59 -42.84 -51.34
N LEU A 313 -23.30 -43.75 -50.67
CA LEU A 313 -22.83 -45.11 -50.42
C LEU A 313 -22.97 -46.00 -51.66
N ASP A 314 -23.99 -45.77 -52.49
CA ASP A 314 -24.20 -46.52 -53.74
C ASP A 314 -23.13 -46.23 -54.80
N GLN A 315 -22.40 -45.11 -54.69
CA GLN A 315 -21.29 -44.77 -55.60
C GLN A 315 -19.98 -45.48 -55.24
N LEU A 316 -19.82 -45.94 -54.00
CA LEU A 316 -18.62 -46.66 -53.54
C LEU A 316 -18.64 -48.14 -53.93
N ASP A 317 -19.82 -48.75 -54.06
CA ASP A 317 -19.97 -50.16 -54.49
C ASP A 317 -19.66 -50.40 -55.98
N ALA A 318 -19.58 -49.32 -56.78
CA ALA A 318 -19.25 -49.39 -58.21
C ALA A 318 -17.75 -49.14 -58.51
N PHE A 319 -16.92 -48.97 -57.48
CA PHE A 319 -15.50 -48.65 -57.63
C PHE A 319 -14.67 -49.93 -57.80
N ASP A 320 -14.04 -50.09 -58.97
CA ASP A 320 -13.16 -51.23 -59.26
C ASP A 320 -11.77 -51.01 -58.63
N GLU A 321 -11.51 -51.70 -57.52
CA GLU A 321 -10.25 -51.63 -56.77
C GLU A 321 -9.02 -52.04 -57.59
N SER A 322 -9.19 -52.76 -58.71
CA SER A 322 -8.06 -53.24 -59.52
C SER A 322 -7.37 -52.14 -60.35
N ALA A 323 -7.96 -50.95 -60.45
CA ALA A 323 -7.35 -49.78 -61.11
C ALA A 323 -6.57 -48.87 -60.14
N ALA A 324 -6.66 -49.09 -58.82
CA ALA A 324 -6.03 -48.21 -57.83
C ALA A 324 -4.53 -48.49 -57.63
N GLU A 325 -4.06 -49.70 -57.94
CA GLU A 325 -2.63 -50.04 -57.82
C GLU A 325 -1.75 -49.38 -58.90
N ASP A 326 -2.32 -48.99 -60.04
CA ASP A 326 -1.58 -48.35 -61.14
C ASP A 326 -1.34 -46.84 -60.90
N VAL A 327 -2.21 -46.19 -60.10
CA VAL A 327 -2.12 -44.75 -59.79
C VAL A 327 -0.99 -44.45 -58.78
N PHE A 328 -0.65 -45.44 -57.94
CA PHE A 328 0.39 -45.32 -56.90
C PHE A 328 1.63 -46.17 -57.18
N SER A 329 1.78 -46.64 -58.43
CA SER A 329 2.98 -47.33 -58.90
C SER A 329 4.24 -46.47 -58.67
N PRO A 330 5.37 -47.06 -58.24
CA PRO A 330 6.63 -46.35 -58.07
C PRO A 330 7.08 -45.61 -59.33
N ASP A 331 6.75 -46.12 -60.52
CA ASP A 331 7.09 -45.50 -61.80
C ASP A 331 6.25 -44.25 -62.07
N HIS A 332 4.97 -44.25 -61.64
CA HIS A 332 4.07 -43.09 -61.75
C HIS A 332 4.47 -41.97 -60.78
N MET A 333 4.89 -42.35 -59.56
CA MET A 333 5.42 -41.42 -58.55
C MET A 333 6.79 -40.86 -58.94
N ALA A 334 7.65 -41.66 -59.60
CA ALA A 334 8.94 -41.21 -60.12
C ALA A 334 8.79 -40.23 -61.30
N ALA A 335 7.79 -40.42 -62.18
CA ALA A 335 7.47 -39.48 -63.25
C ALA A 335 6.98 -38.13 -62.72
N LEU A 336 6.18 -38.12 -61.64
CA LEU A 336 5.74 -36.88 -60.98
C LEU A 336 6.90 -36.14 -60.26
N ALA A 337 7.87 -36.88 -59.72
CA ALA A 337 9.02 -36.30 -59.03
C ALA A 337 10.11 -35.79 -59.99
N ALA A 338 10.19 -36.34 -61.21
CA ALA A 338 11.19 -35.94 -62.21
C ALA A 338 10.95 -34.54 -62.80
N ASP A 339 9.74 -33.99 -62.68
CA ASP A 339 9.35 -32.69 -63.25
C ASP A 339 9.50 -31.52 -62.25
N LEU A 340 10.01 -31.78 -61.04
CA LEU A 340 10.31 -30.75 -60.05
C LEU A 340 11.78 -30.35 -60.16
N ASP A 341 12.03 -29.19 -60.79
CA ASP A 341 13.33 -28.50 -60.87
C ASP A 341 13.80 -28.13 -59.44
N THR A 342 14.41 -29.08 -58.73
CA THR A 342 14.91 -28.90 -57.36
C THR A 342 16.34 -28.36 -57.33
N ASP A 343 16.60 -27.25 -58.02
CA ASP A 343 17.81 -26.48 -57.80
C ASP A 343 17.41 -25.16 -57.10
N PRO A 344 17.85 -24.89 -55.85
CA PRO A 344 17.52 -23.66 -55.16
C PRO A 344 18.14 -22.48 -55.92
N ARG A 345 17.33 -21.75 -56.68
CA ARG A 345 17.75 -20.52 -57.32
C ARG A 345 18.01 -19.47 -56.24
N THR A 346 19.28 -19.22 -55.96
CA THR A 346 19.74 -18.08 -55.16
C THR A 346 19.59 -16.82 -56.00
N ILE A 347 18.49 -16.11 -55.79
CA ILE A 347 18.23 -14.81 -56.42
C ILE A 347 19.04 -13.76 -55.67
N SER A 348 19.78 -12.92 -56.39
CA SER A 348 20.53 -11.82 -55.78
C SER A 348 19.59 -10.70 -55.30
N LEU A 349 20.01 -9.91 -54.30
CA LEU A 349 19.21 -8.78 -53.77
C LEU A 349 18.77 -7.81 -54.89
N THR A 350 19.63 -7.58 -55.88
CA THR A 350 19.36 -6.76 -57.07
C THR A 350 18.25 -7.31 -57.98
N GLU A 351 18.12 -8.63 -58.10
CA GLU A 351 17.05 -9.27 -58.87
C GLU A 351 15.72 -9.28 -58.09
N ALA A 352 15.79 -9.37 -56.75
CA ALA A 352 14.62 -9.25 -55.87
C ALA A 352 14.00 -7.84 -55.89
N GLU A 353 14.83 -6.79 -56.00
CA GLU A 353 14.39 -5.40 -56.17
C GLU A 353 13.76 -5.16 -57.56
N GLN A 354 14.32 -5.72 -58.64
CA GLN A 354 13.77 -5.57 -59.99
C GLN A 354 12.46 -6.33 -60.22
N THR A 355 12.25 -7.43 -59.51
CA THR A 355 11.01 -8.22 -59.56
C THR A 355 9.89 -7.66 -58.68
N GLY A 356 10.15 -6.58 -57.94
CA GLY A 356 9.17 -5.90 -57.09
C GLY A 356 8.79 -6.68 -55.83
N ILE A 357 9.60 -7.66 -55.42
CA ILE A 357 9.34 -8.50 -54.24
C ILE A 357 9.69 -7.73 -52.95
N LEU A 358 10.62 -6.78 -53.03
CA LEU A 358 11.02 -5.90 -51.94
C LEU A 358 10.74 -4.45 -52.34
N ASP A 359 9.66 -3.86 -51.82
CA ASP A 359 9.36 -2.44 -52.02
C ASP A 359 9.11 -1.79 -50.65
N TRP A 360 10.10 -1.07 -50.13
CA TRP A 360 9.93 -0.15 -49.00
C TRP A 360 10.78 1.10 -49.25
N GLN A 361 10.11 2.22 -49.56
CA GLN A 361 10.69 3.54 -49.41
C GLN A 361 10.57 3.97 -47.93
N ASN A 362 11.74 3.99 -47.29
CA ASN A 362 12.17 4.68 -46.05
C ASN A 362 11.24 4.72 -44.83
#